data_AF-A0A847WHE2-F1
#
_entry.id   AF-A0A847WHE2-F1
#
_cell.length_a   1.000
_cell.length_b   1.000
_cell.length_c   1.000
_cell.angle_alpha   90.00
_cell.angle_beta   90.00
_cell.angle_gamma   90.00
#
_symmetry.space_group_name_H-M   'P 1'
#
loop_
_entity.id
_entity.type
_entity.pdbx_description
1 polymer ?
#
loop_
_entity_poly.entity_id
_entity_poly.type
_entity_poly.pdbx_seq_one_letter_code
_entity_poly.pdbx_strand_id
1 'polypeptide(L)'
;MANTRAKPNIPIWLANQQEVKNMMEAWIKANQAFHQTMEQEIKSCFFSIRVKIMIKTLQHLHQDHRLARHDAEIFLLLEQWMQEYRQIIKTYQERQKDNEDSEIGDRIEGIFSILLSQYQQFYEEGPIGINPILLEKEKYISHTKQNLVAGLKKIEEEFIKDIIIHKADIKQYQKSWLQQDQIREIYQQQVEQWYQCIWEHKKQDIYNLYQEVSLAGMQQIDDFNKRPMLHQYYEFAQNQKNTLESICTVQQDLEDLVGLLNGLYIQMKEKNAAWEQGFKNGMELNKKILNQDDFYKYIQEEGIEKYVKDIQSITEDRVLEHWHEFYEGIETFKSLLNIVIEEYDALFSTWLQEEKRQWIKEKEKEEKAYEQMVRQIITSFQEFQRLYQEQKEELVATQYKDIFIGIDETLEIKIQSIQEQQEQWAVNIKKIYEKNLPPYEEKLNMLTLYNQWIQLEEVYTEESSNLVSILARLLENDWDMGVTKDAQEQWESWVEGQEHQWDKVLKNQLKNHLLFEISTFEEILYYSISRIREEPDEKIIHYVKGMDDLTQKLYDALEAYGISFIRPEPYEKFNGKEQEVLLAEEQEGFQKGDIIKCINTGYRYQGQVLLRANVIAAR
;
A
#
# COMPACT_ATOMS: atom_id res chain seq x y z
N MET A 1 -11.57 -33.89 -25.70
CA MET A 1 -10.32 -33.66 -24.95
C MET A 1 -10.36 -32.20 -24.54
N ALA A 2 -10.32 -31.90 -23.25
CA ALA A 2 -10.33 -30.52 -22.77
C ALA A 2 -9.06 -29.83 -23.27
N ASN A 3 -9.20 -28.97 -24.28
CA ASN A 3 -8.19 -27.97 -24.60
C ASN A 3 -8.13 -27.05 -23.39
N THR A 4 -7.23 -27.36 -22.45
CA THR A 4 -6.76 -26.39 -21.47
C THR A 4 -6.07 -25.31 -22.29
N ARG A 5 -6.84 -24.30 -22.70
CA ARG A 5 -6.31 -23.11 -23.37
C ARG A 5 -5.20 -22.61 -22.46
N ALA A 6 -3.98 -22.57 -23.01
CA ALA A 6 -2.79 -22.34 -22.24
C ALA A 6 -2.98 -21.05 -21.43
N LYS A 7 -2.91 -21.15 -20.09
CA LYS A 7 -2.77 -19.97 -19.24
C LYS A 7 -1.62 -19.17 -19.83
N PRO A 8 -1.81 -17.87 -20.11
CA PRO A 8 -0.69 -17.07 -20.55
C PRO A 8 0.42 -17.21 -19.50
N ASN A 9 1.62 -17.55 -19.95
CA ASN A 9 2.80 -17.66 -19.11
C ASN A 9 3.02 -16.28 -18.46
N ILE A 10 2.59 -16.09 -17.22
CA ILE A 10 2.82 -14.87 -16.45
C ILE A 10 4.31 -14.84 -16.12
N PRO A 11 5.08 -13.94 -16.75
CA PRO A 11 5.47 -12.72 -16.05
C PRO A 11 5.64 -11.51 -17.01
N ILE A 12 4.58 -11.04 -17.68
CA ILE A 12 4.68 -9.94 -18.69
C ILE A 12 3.91 -8.66 -18.30
N TRP A 13 3.03 -8.67 -17.30
CA TRP A 13 2.01 -7.62 -17.12
C TRP A 13 2.43 -6.37 -16.34
N LEU A 14 3.71 -6.19 -16.05
CA LEU A 14 4.24 -4.85 -15.74
C LEU A 14 4.35 -4.07 -17.05
N ALA A 15 3.25 -3.89 -17.80
CA ALA A 15 3.23 -3.15 -19.05
C ALA A 15 3.73 -1.71 -18.85
N ASN A 16 3.59 -1.19 -17.63
CA ASN A 16 4.16 0.07 -17.20
C ASN A 16 5.11 -0.13 -16.02
N GLN A 17 6.28 -0.74 -16.30
CA GLN A 17 7.38 -0.86 -15.34
C GLN A 17 7.73 0.47 -14.69
N GLN A 18 7.55 1.59 -15.42
CA GLN A 18 7.80 2.92 -14.91
C GLN A 18 6.75 3.35 -13.88
N GLU A 19 5.46 3.15 -14.14
CA GLU A 19 4.41 3.45 -13.16
C GLU A 19 4.48 2.57 -11.94
N VAL A 20 4.75 1.28 -12.11
CA VAL A 20 4.95 0.39 -10.96
C VAL A 20 6.16 0.83 -10.15
N LYS A 21 7.25 1.23 -10.80
CA LYS A 21 8.39 1.83 -10.11
C LYS A 21 8.00 3.11 -9.36
N ASN A 22 7.29 4.03 -10.01
CA ASN A 22 6.83 5.27 -9.39
C ASN A 22 5.89 5.01 -8.20
N MET A 23 5.02 4.00 -8.32
CA MET A 23 4.10 3.57 -7.27
C MET A 23 4.89 3.03 -6.08
N MET A 24 5.88 2.16 -6.30
CA MET A 24 6.75 1.68 -5.23
C MET A 24 7.56 2.80 -4.59
N GLU A 25 8.06 3.76 -5.38
CA GLU A 25 8.74 4.94 -4.85
C GLU A 25 7.81 5.80 -3.99
N ALA A 26 6.54 5.98 -4.38
CA ALA A 26 5.55 6.70 -3.58
C ALA A 26 5.27 6.00 -2.24
N TRP A 27 5.14 4.67 -2.25
CA TRP A 27 5.00 3.86 -1.03
C TRP A 27 6.22 3.99 -0.11
N ILE A 28 7.43 3.89 -0.66
CA ILE A 28 8.68 4.04 0.11
C ILE A 28 8.77 5.44 0.72
N LYS A 29 8.45 6.49 -0.05
CA LYS A 29 8.43 7.87 0.46
C LYS A 29 7.41 8.06 1.56
N ALA A 30 6.20 7.52 1.40
CA ALA A 30 5.18 7.56 2.45
C ALA A 30 5.70 6.88 3.73
N ASN A 31 6.31 5.70 3.63
CA ASN A 31 6.87 5.00 4.79
C ASN A 31 8.01 5.80 5.44
N GLN A 32 8.88 6.43 4.65
CA GLN A 32 9.95 7.30 5.17
C GLN A 32 9.39 8.53 5.89
N ALA A 33 8.39 9.19 5.30
CA ALA A 33 7.70 10.32 5.93
C ALA A 33 7.04 9.89 7.24
N PHE A 34 6.36 8.74 7.26
CA PHE A 34 5.79 8.15 8.47
C PHE A 34 6.85 8.01 9.58
N HIS A 35 8.00 7.39 9.29
CA HIS A 35 9.06 7.23 10.28
C HIS A 35 9.66 8.56 10.75
N GLN A 36 9.81 9.54 9.87
CA GLN A 36 10.34 10.85 10.22
C GLN A 36 9.37 11.62 11.13
N THR A 37 8.07 11.64 10.80
CA THR A 37 7.04 12.29 11.62
C THR A 37 6.92 11.59 12.98
N MET A 38 6.92 10.25 13.00
CA MET A 38 6.98 9.47 14.24
C MET A 38 8.14 9.88 15.15
N GLU A 39 9.35 9.99 14.60
CA GLU A 39 10.53 10.40 15.37
C GLU A 39 10.36 11.82 15.94
N GLN A 40 9.80 12.75 15.15
CA GLN A 40 9.52 14.10 15.60
C GLN A 40 8.49 14.13 16.73
N GLU A 41 7.44 13.30 16.67
CA GLU A 41 6.41 13.22 17.71
C GLU A 41 6.96 12.67 19.03
N ILE A 42 7.85 11.68 18.97
CA ILE A 42 8.56 11.19 20.15
C ILE A 42 9.43 12.32 20.76
N LYS A 43 10.14 13.09 19.93
CA LYS A 43 10.92 14.25 20.39
C LYS A 43 10.06 15.34 21.02
N SER A 44 8.85 15.55 20.50
CA SER A 44 7.86 16.46 21.09
C SER A 44 7.40 15.98 22.47
N CYS A 45 7.21 14.68 22.66
CA CYS A 45 6.92 14.09 23.97
C CYS A 45 8.09 14.28 24.95
N PHE A 46 9.34 14.09 24.52
CA PHE A 46 10.50 14.42 25.35
C PHE A 46 10.61 15.91 25.67
N PHE A 47 10.26 16.79 24.71
CA PHE A 47 10.29 18.23 24.93
C PHE A 47 9.43 18.67 26.11
N SER A 48 8.20 18.17 26.25
CA SER A 48 7.32 18.51 27.37
C SER A 48 7.94 18.14 28.72
N ILE A 49 8.51 16.93 28.83
CA ILE A 49 9.20 16.45 30.02
C ILE A 49 10.43 17.31 30.32
N ARG A 50 11.27 17.58 29.31
CA ARG A 50 12.50 18.39 29.45
C ARG A 50 12.20 19.79 29.98
N VAL A 51 11.15 20.44 29.49
CA VAL A 51 10.76 21.79 29.95
C VAL A 51 10.45 21.80 31.44
N LYS A 52 9.72 20.78 31.95
CA LYS A 52 9.36 20.72 33.38
C LYS A 52 10.55 20.44 34.27
N ILE A 53 11.44 19.53 33.87
CA ILE A 53 12.69 19.26 34.59
C ILE A 53 13.57 20.51 34.63
N MET A 54 13.66 21.22 33.51
CA MET A 54 14.43 22.45 33.42
C MET A 54 13.87 23.56 34.31
N ILE A 55 12.55 23.78 34.31
CA ILE A 55 11.90 24.74 35.21
C ILE A 55 12.22 24.40 36.66
N LYS A 56 12.11 23.12 37.04
CA LYS A 56 12.34 22.70 38.42
C LYS A 56 13.81 22.84 38.84
N THR A 57 14.73 22.48 37.95
CA THR A 57 16.17 22.65 38.16
C THR A 57 16.52 24.13 38.31
N LEU A 58 16.01 25.00 37.45
CA LEU A 58 16.23 26.45 37.53
C LEU A 58 15.65 27.03 38.83
N GLN A 59 14.47 26.59 39.26
CA GLN A 59 13.91 26.99 40.55
C GLN A 59 14.90 26.69 41.69
N HIS A 60 15.50 25.50 41.69
CA HIS A 60 16.49 25.13 42.69
C HIS A 60 17.74 26.02 42.67
N LEU A 61 18.28 26.29 41.47
CA LEU A 61 19.48 27.12 41.29
C LEU A 61 19.26 28.60 41.58
N HIS A 62 18.04 29.12 41.41
CA HIS A 62 17.74 30.52 41.72
C HIS A 62 17.31 30.73 43.18
N GLN A 63 16.50 29.83 43.74
CA GLN A 63 15.73 30.10 44.96
C GLN A 63 16.03 29.16 46.13
N ASP A 64 16.32 27.89 45.86
CA ASP A 64 16.37 26.87 46.94
C ASP A 64 17.77 26.62 47.50
N HIS A 65 18.81 27.12 46.83
CA HIS A 65 20.19 27.03 47.29
C HIS A 65 20.44 27.99 48.47
N ARG A 66 21.44 27.65 49.30
CA ARG A 66 21.69 28.30 50.59
C ARG A 66 21.94 29.80 50.45
N LEU A 67 22.70 30.21 49.43
CA LEU A 67 23.11 31.61 49.25
C LEU A 67 22.07 32.48 48.53
N ALA A 68 20.93 31.93 48.12
CA ALA A 68 19.95 32.61 47.26
C ALA A 68 19.47 33.96 47.82
N ARG A 69 19.23 34.01 49.14
CA ARG A 69 18.82 35.23 49.83
C ARG A 69 19.95 36.26 49.91
N HIS A 70 21.19 35.80 50.06
CA HIS A 70 22.35 36.66 50.24
C HIS A 70 22.86 37.26 48.91
N ASP A 71 22.70 36.54 47.80
CA ASP A 71 23.09 36.99 46.45
C ASP A 71 22.45 38.33 46.05
N ALA A 72 21.18 38.51 46.40
CA ALA A 72 20.44 39.74 46.12
C ALA A 72 20.71 40.83 47.17
N GLU A 73 20.87 40.44 48.44
CA GLU A 73 21.00 41.38 49.56
C GLU A 73 22.36 42.08 49.63
N ILE A 74 23.47 41.38 49.39
CA ILE A 74 24.82 41.93 49.63
C ILE A 74 25.07 43.16 48.73
N PHE A 75 24.79 43.03 47.43
CA PHE A 75 25.01 44.11 46.49
C PHE A 75 24.05 45.29 46.71
N LEU A 76 22.75 45.02 46.92
CA LEU A 76 21.75 46.07 47.16
C LEU A 76 22.03 46.84 48.46
N LEU A 77 22.50 46.15 49.50
CA LEU A 77 22.87 46.79 50.76
C LEU A 77 24.10 47.69 50.58
N LEU A 78 25.09 47.26 49.80
CA LEU A 78 26.25 48.08 49.48
C LEU A 78 25.86 49.33 48.66
N GLU A 79 24.95 49.21 47.69
CA GLU A 79 24.42 50.38 46.96
C GLU A 79 23.66 51.35 47.88
N GLN A 80 22.79 50.83 48.76
CA GLN A 80 22.04 51.64 49.73
C GLN A 80 22.98 52.41 50.65
N TRP A 81 23.98 51.72 51.21
CA TRP A 81 24.94 52.36 52.10
C TRP A 81 25.77 53.43 51.41
N MET A 82 26.08 53.25 50.14
CA MET A 82 26.80 54.27 49.38
C MET A 82 25.96 55.52 49.15
N GLN A 83 24.64 55.39 49.04
CA GLN A 83 23.73 56.53 49.06
C GLN A 83 23.68 57.18 50.45
N GLU A 84 23.66 56.39 51.52
CA GLU A 84 23.65 56.90 52.90
C GLU A 84 24.96 57.62 53.25
N TYR A 85 26.12 57.10 52.84
CA TYR A 85 27.39 57.81 52.94
C TYR A 85 27.33 59.15 52.23
N ARG A 86 26.92 59.19 50.94
CA ARG A 86 26.74 60.44 50.18
C ARG A 86 25.84 61.44 50.92
N GLN A 87 24.75 60.96 51.51
CA GLN A 87 23.82 61.79 52.27
C GLN A 87 24.45 62.31 53.57
N ILE A 88 25.21 61.50 54.30
CA ILE A 88 25.92 61.93 55.52
C ILE A 88 26.91 63.05 55.20
N ILE A 89 27.64 62.93 54.09
CA ILE A 89 28.65 63.93 53.68
C ILE A 89 28.00 65.21 53.24
N LYS A 90 26.94 65.13 52.44
CA LYS A 90 26.16 66.30 52.05
C LYS A 90 25.60 67.01 53.29
N THR A 91 25.06 66.26 54.24
CA THR A 91 24.55 66.80 55.52
C THR A 91 25.65 67.47 56.33
N TYR A 92 26.86 66.91 56.33
CA TYR A 92 28.02 67.50 57.00
C TYR A 92 28.49 68.80 56.33
N GLN A 93 28.63 68.79 55.00
CA GLN A 93 29.00 69.95 54.19
C GLN A 93 27.97 71.09 54.29
N GLU A 94 26.68 70.78 54.37
CA GLU A 94 25.61 71.77 54.53
C GLU A 94 25.59 72.40 55.94
N ARG A 95 25.97 71.65 56.98
CA ARG A 95 26.06 72.15 58.37
C ARG A 95 27.31 72.98 58.66
N GLN A 96 28.39 72.84 57.87
CA GLN A 96 29.66 73.54 58.07
C GLN A 96 29.82 74.86 57.29
N LYS A 97 28.76 75.38 56.65
CA LYS A 97 28.83 76.63 55.87
C LYS A 97 29.31 77.89 56.62
N ASP A 98 29.49 77.85 57.95
CA ASP A 98 29.84 79.00 58.78
C ASP A 98 31.15 78.89 59.60
N ASN A 99 32.01 77.86 59.43
CA ASN A 99 33.32 77.81 60.13
C ASN A 99 34.46 77.31 59.22
N GLU A 100 35.44 78.17 58.98
CA GLU A 100 36.55 77.97 58.02
C GLU A 100 37.77 77.20 58.56
N ASP A 101 37.77 76.68 59.79
CA ASP A 101 38.88 75.84 60.28
C ASP A 101 38.34 74.71 61.16
N SER A 102 38.33 73.49 60.62
CA SER A 102 37.95 72.30 61.36
C SER A 102 38.83 71.13 60.92
N GLU A 103 39.86 70.80 61.72
CA GLU A 103 40.70 69.59 61.60
C GLU A 103 39.87 68.28 61.53
N ILE A 104 38.59 68.38 61.92
CA ILE A 104 37.59 67.31 61.86
C ILE A 104 37.03 67.16 60.42
N GLY A 105 36.86 68.24 59.67
CA GLY A 105 36.38 68.23 58.28
C GLY A 105 37.36 67.54 57.33
N ASP A 106 38.65 67.85 57.43
CA ASP A 106 39.71 67.21 56.64
C ASP A 106 39.85 65.71 56.93
N ARG A 107 39.68 65.31 58.21
CA ARG A 107 39.67 63.89 58.59
C ARG A 107 38.44 63.16 58.04
N ILE A 108 37.28 63.82 58.02
CA ILE A 108 36.03 63.26 57.47
C ILE A 108 36.09 63.15 55.94
N GLU A 109 36.64 64.14 55.23
CA GLU A 109 36.88 64.07 53.78
C GLU A 109 37.93 63.02 53.44
N GLY A 110 38.99 62.90 54.25
CA GLY A 110 40.00 61.84 54.11
C GLY A 110 39.39 60.44 54.24
N ILE A 111 38.59 60.21 55.27
CA ILE A 111 37.86 58.94 55.46
C ILE A 111 36.91 58.69 54.29
N PHE A 112 36.10 59.68 53.90
CA PHE A 112 35.17 59.52 52.79
C PHE A 112 35.86 59.27 51.45
N SER A 113 36.98 59.93 51.15
CA SER A 113 37.70 59.75 49.89
C SER A 113 38.26 58.33 49.75
N ILE A 114 38.73 57.72 50.84
CA ILE A 114 39.16 56.32 50.88
C ILE A 114 37.97 55.39 50.60
N LEU A 115 36.83 55.64 51.26
CA LEU A 115 35.60 54.88 51.08
C LEU A 115 35.05 54.97 49.64
N LEU A 116 35.03 56.18 49.09
CA LEU A 116 34.56 56.47 47.74
C LEU A 116 35.49 55.85 46.68
N SER A 117 36.81 55.93 46.88
CA SER A 117 37.79 55.35 45.97
C SER A 117 37.68 53.82 45.90
N GLN A 118 37.55 53.15 47.06
CA GLN A 118 37.36 51.70 47.09
C GLN A 118 36.03 51.30 46.43
N TYR A 119 34.96 52.08 46.58
CA TYR A 119 33.69 51.82 45.90
C TYR A 119 33.76 52.05 44.38
N GLN A 120 34.46 53.10 43.93
CA GLN A 120 34.63 53.41 42.50
C GLN A 120 35.38 52.30 41.76
N GLN A 121 36.39 51.68 42.39
CA GLN A 121 37.11 50.54 41.83
C GLN A 121 36.19 49.35 41.48
N PHE A 122 35.09 49.14 42.21
CA PHE A 122 34.11 48.08 41.89
C PHE A 122 33.25 48.36 40.65
N TYR A 123 33.03 49.63 40.27
CA TYR A 123 32.30 49.99 39.05
C TYR A 123 33.22 50.18 37.84
N GLU A 124 34.51 50.46 38.06
CA GLU A 124 35.48 50.60 36.96
C GLU A 124 35.77 49.26 36.24
N GLU A 125 35.56 48.12 36.93
CA GLU A 125 35.78 46.78 36.36
C GLU A 125 34.49 46.07 35.85
N GLY A 126 33.30 46.68 35.96
CA GLY A 126 32.01 46.06 35.62
C GLY A 126 30.99 46.95 34.89
N PRO A 127 30.00 46.39 34.19
CA PRO A 127 28.95 47.17 33.53
C PRO A 127 28.08 47.90 34.55
N ILE A 128 27.95 49.22 34.38
CA ILE A 128 27.20 50.10 35.29
C ILE A 128 25.74 49.62 35.41
N GLY A 129 25.29 49.39 36.65
CA GLY A 129 23.89 49.06 36.97
C GLY A 129 23.53 47.57 36.95
N ILE A 130 24.52 46.67 36.83
CA ILE A 130 24.28 45.22 36.89
C ILE A 130 25.00 44.63 38.10
N ASN A 131 24.27 43.89 38.95
CA ASN A 131 24.81 43.17 40.11
C ASN A 131 25.80 42.07 39.67
N PRO A 132 27.11 42.19 39.94
CA PRO A 132 28.11 41.23 39.48
C PRO A 132 28.02 39.86 40.15
N ILE A 133 27.48 39.79 41.37
CA ILE A 133 27.20 38.54 42.09
C ILE A 133 26.13 37.73 41.34
N LEU A 134 25.11 38.41 40.80
CA LEU A 134 24.07 37.78 39.98
C LEU A 134 24.63 37.37 38.61
N LEU A 135 25.45 38.19 37.96
CA LEU A 135 26.10 37.82 36.69
C LEU A 135 26.99 36.58 36.82
N GLU A 136 27.75 36.46 37.91
CA GLU A 136 28.55 35.28 38.21
C GLU A 136 27.66 34.04 38.41
N LYS A 137 26.57 34.19 39.18
CA LYS A 137 25.58 33.13 39.37
C LYS A 137 24.96 32.67 38.04
N GLU A 138 24.58 33.60 37.16
CA GLU A 138 24.02 33.29 35.84
C GLU A 138 24.96 32.47 34.96
N LYS A 139 26.30 32.65 35.09
CA LYS A 139 27.27 31.80 34.37
C LYS A 139 27.18 30.35 34.83
N TYR A 140 27.07 30.10 36.14
CA TYR A 140 26.92 28.75 36.69
C TYR A 140 25.58 28.12 36.34
N ILE A 141 24.50 28.91 36.38
CA ILE A 141 23.17 28.48 35.94
C ILE A 141 23.20 28.09 34.46
N SER A 142 23.84 28.90 33.62
CA SER A 142 23.99 28.63 32.19
C SER A 142 24.77 27.34 31.92
N HIS A 143 25.86 27.09 32.66
CA HIS A 143 26.62 25.84 32.54
C HIS A 143 25.81 24.62 32.98
N THR A 144 25.12 24.72 34.11
CA THR A 144 24.25 23.64 34.64
C THR A 144 23.13 23.32 33.65
N LYS A 145 22.52 24.36 33.06
CA LYS A 145 21.51 24.23 32.00
C LYS A 145 22.04 23.47 30.79
N GLN A 146 23.25 23.81 30.32
CA GLN A 146 23.88 23.12 29.19
C GLN A 146 24.09 21.63 29.48
N ASN A 147 24.58 21.29 30.67
CA ASN A 147 24.79 19.90 31.09
C ASN A 147 23.47 19.12 31.17
N LEU A 148 22.42 19.73 31.74
CA LEU A 148 21.09 19.12 31.82
C LEU A 148 20.51 18.85 30.43
N VAL A 149 20.57 19.84 29.53
CA VAL A 149 20.06 19.70 28.15
C VAL A 149 20.83 18.63 27.39
N ALA A 150 22.16 18.60 27.51
CA ALA A 150 22.99 17.59 26.87
C ALA A 150 22.67 16.17 27.38
N GLY A 151 22.51 16.00 28.69
CA GLY A 151 22.14 14.72 29.29
C GLY A 151 20.75 14.24 28.86
N LEU A 152 19.75 15.12 28.89
CA LEU A 152 18.38 14.78 28.48
C LEU A 152 18.31 14.44 26.98
N LYS A 153 19.08 15.14 26.14
CA LYS A 153 19.20 14.82 24.72
C LYS A 153 19.82 13.45 24.49
N LYS A 154 20.81 13.05 25.29
CA LYS A 154 21.40 11.71 25.21
C LYS A 154 20.37 10.62 25.55
N ILE A 155 19.57 10.81 26.60
CA ILE A 155 18.48 9.89 26.97
C ILE A 155 17.43 9.77 25.84
N GLU A 156 17.05 10.90 25.23
CA GLU A 156 16.16 10.95 24.07
C GLU A 156 16.73 10.16 22.87
N GLU A 157 18.00 10.39 22.50
CA GLU A 157 18.66 9.69 21.40
C GLU A 157 18.80 8.18 21.65
N GLU A 158 19.07 7.77 22.88
CA GLU A 158 19.11 6.35 23.26
C GLU A 158 17.73 5.70 23.16
N PHE A 159 16.68 6.36 23.67
CA PHE A 159 15.32 5.85 23.57
C PHE A 159 14.84 5.71 22.12
N ILE A 160 15.09 6.71 21.29
CA ILE A 160 14.70 6.67 19.86
C ILE A 160 15.39 5.50 19.16
N LYS A 161 16.67 5.24 19.45
CA LYS A 161 17.39 4.08 18.91
C LYS A 161 16.76 2.77 19.40
N ASP A 162 16.45 2.65 20.68
CA ASP A 162 15.85 1.44 21.27
C ASP A 162 14.50 1.11 20.63
N ILE A 163 13.61 2.11 20.46
CA ILE A 163 12.30 1.93 19.82
C ILE A 163 12.42 1.62 18.32
N ILE A 164 13.31 2.29 17.59
CA ILE A 164 13.51 2.04 16.15
C ILE A 164 14.05 0.61 15.91
N ILE A 165 14.84 0.07 16.85
CA ILE A 165 15.33 -1.31 16.80
C ILE A 165 14.18 -2.31 17.03
N HIS A 166 13.16 -1.97 17.82
CA HIS A 166 11.96 -2.78 18.03
C HIS A 166 10.87 -2.49 16.99
N LYS A 167 11.21 -2.77 15.72
CA LYS A 167 10.39 -2.51 14.51
C LYS A 167 8.94 -3.05 14.54
N ALA A 168 8.58 -3.95 15.46
CA ALA A 168 7.26 -4.56 15.51
C ALA A 168 6.14 -3.55 15.86
N ASP A 169 6.36 -2.68 16.85
CA ASP A 169 5.34 -1.71 17.30
C ASP A 169 5.12 -0.60 16.26
N ILE A 170 6.19 -0.20 15.57
CA ILE A 170 6.14 0.81 14.51
C ILE A 170 5.25 0.35 13.34
N LYS A 171 5.32 -0.94 12.97
CA LYS A 171 4.46 -1.50 11.92
C LYS A 171 2.99 -1.50 12.31
N GLN A 172 2.69 -1.87 13.57
CA GLN A 172 1.32 -1.85 14.07
C GLN A 172 0.73 -0.44 14.00
N TYR A 173 1.50 0.56 14.41
CA TYR A 173 1.11 1.95 14.28
C TYR A 173 0.85 2.34 12.84
N GLN A 174 1.78 2.07 11.94
CA GLN A 174 1.64 2.39 10.53
C GLN A 174 0.38 1.80 9.92
N LYS A 175 0.06 0.55 10.26
CA LYS A 175 -1.15 -0.13 9.84
C LYS A 175 -2.42 0.58 10.32
N SER A 176 -2.47 1.06 11.57
CA SER A 176 -3.59 1.86 12.08
C SER A 176 -3.77 3.15 11.28
N TRP A 177 -2.68 3.87 10.97
CA TRP A 177 -2.73 5.11 10.19
C TRP A 177 -3.23 4.89 8.75
N LEU A 178 -2.89 3.77 8.14
CA LEU A 178 -3.29 3.42 6.77
C LEU A 178 -4.76 3.05 6.62
N GLN A 179 -5.43 2.68 7.72
CA GLN A 179 -6.85 2.32 7.73
C GLN A 179 -7.78 3.55 7.70
N GLN A 180 -7.24 4.76 7.91
CA GLN A 180 -7.90 6.08 7.76
C GLN A 180 -9.19 6.31 8.60
N ASP A 181 -9.64 5.35 9.39
CA ASP A 181 -10.73 5.55 10.33
C ASP A 181 -10.22 6.29 11.58
N GLN A 182 -10.88 7.39 11.95
CA GLN A 182 -10.66 8.06 13.25
C GLN A 182 -9.21 8.55 13.48
N ILE A 183 -8.61 9.21 12.49
CA ILE A 183 -7.21 9.68 12.50
C ILE A 183 -6.85 10.46 13.78
N ARG A 184 -7.76 11.32 14.27
CA ARG A 184 -7.58 12.06 15.51
C ARG A 184 -7.45 11.15 16.73
N GLU A 185 -8.28 10.11 16.82
CA GLU A 185 -8.30 9.18 17.95
C GLU A 185 -7.07 8.27 17.91
N ILE A 186 -6.67 7.81 16.71
CA ILE A 186 -5.40 7.10 16.51
C ILE A 186 -4.24 7.94 17.02
N TYR A 187 -4.13 9.19 16.56
CA TYR A 187 -3.07 10.10 16.98
C TYR A 187 -3.04 10.29 18.51
N GLN A 188 -4.19 10.55 19.13
CA GLN A 188 -4.28 10.73 20.58
C GLN A 188 -3.82 9.49 21.35
N GLN A 189 -4.32 8.31 20.99
CA GLN A 189 -3.93 7.04 21.62
C GLN A 189 -2.44 6.79 21.49
N GLN A 190 -1.88 7.11 20.32
CA GLN A 190 -0.46 6.90 20.06
C GLN A 190 0.40 7.83 20.92
N VAL A 191 0.02 9.11 21.04
CA VAL A 191 0.68 10.08 21.93
C VAL A 191 0.69 9.61 23.38
N GLU A 192 -0.45 9.14 23.87
CA GLU A 192 -0.55 8.58 25.21
C GLU A 192 0.37 7.35 25.39
N GLN A 193 0.41 6.45 24.41
CA GLN A 193 1.28 5.28 24.43
C GLN A 193 2.77 5.63 24.42
N TRP A 194 3.21 6.64 23.66
CA TRP A 194 4.62 7.06 23.72
C TRP A 194 4.96 7.66 25.07
N TYR A 195 4.10 8.48 25.66
CA TYR A 195 4.35 9.00 27.01
C TYR A 195 4.48 7.87 28.03
N GLN A 196 3.59 6.86 27.96
CA GLN A 196 3.68 5.67 28.81
C GLN A 196 5.00 4.93 28.57
N CYS A 197 5.36 4.66 27.32
CA CYS A 197 6.60 3.96 26.97
C CYS A 197 7.86 4.72 27.44
N ILE A 198 7.93 6.03 27.16
CA ILE A 198 9.04 6.90 27.60
C ILE A 198 9.16 6.84 29.12
N TRP A 199 8.04 6.95 29.82
CA TRP A 199 8.02 6.99 31.27
C TRP A 199 8.40 5.64 31.88
N GLU A 200 7.87 4.52 31.37
CA GLU A 200 8.21 3.18 31.85
C GLU A 200 9.69 2.87 31.70
N HIS A 201 10.28 3.25 30.57
CA HIS A 201 11.66 2.85 30.22
C HIS A 201 12.72 3.83 30.71
N LYS A 202 12.44 5.14 30.77
CA LYS A 202 13.46 6.17 31.02
C LYS A 202 13.24 7.01 32.27
N LYS A 203 12.14 6.84 33.04
CA LYS A 203 11.89 7.66 34.25
C LYS A 203 13.04 7.67 35.25
N GLN A 204 13.70 6.52 35.44
CA GLN A 204 14.81 6.42 36.40
C GLN A 204 16.06 7.15 35.91
N ASP A 205 16.41 7.01 34.64
CA ASP A 205 17.55 7.72 34.03
C ASP A 205 17.34 9.22 34.07
N ILE A 206 16.11 9.65 33.77
CA ILE A 206 15.67 11.04 33.85
C ILE A 206 15.80 11.58 35.28
N TYR A 207 15.36 10.83 36.28
CA TYR A 207 15.47 11.21 37.69
C TYR A 207 16.92 11.30 38.16
N ASN A 208 17.74 10.31 37.83
CA ASN A 208 19.15 10.27 38.19
C ASN A 208 19.88 11.51 37.64
N LEU A 209 19.64 11.85 36.36
CA LEU A 209 20.22 13.04 35.74
C LEU A 209 19.74 14.33 36.41
N TYR A 210 18.43 14.47 36.67
CA TYR A 210 17.87 15.62 37.38
C TYR A 210 18.54 15.80 38.75
N GLN A 211 18.66 14.72 39.52
CA GLN A 211 19.25 14.74 40.85
C GLN A 211 20.73 15.14 40.79
N GLU A 212 21.52 14.47 39.94
CA GLU A 212 22.95 14.71 39.79
C GLU A 212 23.23 16.16 39.40
N VAL A 213 22.59 16.64 38.34
CA VAL A 213 22.83 17.98 37.79
C VAL A 213 22.32 19.07 38.73
N SER A 214 21.17 18.88 39.36
CA SER A 214 20.64 19.86 40.32
C SER A 214 21.54 19.97 41.55
N LEU A 215 22.00 18.84 42.11
CA LEU A 215 22.88 18.85 43.28
C LEU A 215 24.24 19.45 42.94
N ALA A 216 24.87 19.03 41.84
CA ALA A 216 26.16 19.57 41.43
C ALA A 216 26.09 21.09 41.18
N GLY A 217 25.03 21.55 40.51
CA GLY A 217 24.80 22.98 40.27
C GLY A 217 24.58 23.76 41.57
N MET A 218 23.74 23.28 42.48
CA MET A 218 23.52 23.92 43.78
C MET A 218 24.80 23.95 44.63
N GLN A 219 25.57 22.86 44.67
CA GLN A 219 26.86 22.80 45.36
C GLN A 219 27.85 23.82 44.81
N GLN A 220 27.89 24.00 43.49
CA GLN A 220 28.76 24.98 42.85
C GLN A 220 28.36 26.42 43.21
N ILE A 221 27.06 26.73 43.27
CA ILE A 221 26.56 28.06 43.62
C ILE A 221 26.70 28.33 45.14
N ASP A 222 26.63 27.30 45.99
CA ASP A 222 26.76 27.43 47.44
C ASP A 222 28.21 27.42 47.94
N ASP A 223 29.16 27.04 47.10
CA ASP A 223 30.59 27.09 47.40
C ASP A 223 31.12 28.53 47.30
N PHE A 224 31.17 29.19 48.45
CA PHE A 224 31.66 30.56 48.58
C PHE A 224 33.07 30.75 48.02
N ASN A 225 33.95 29.73 48.11
CA ASN A 225 35.31 29.82 47.59
C ASN A 225 35.38 29.77 46.07
N LYS A 226 34.33 29.25 45.41
CA LYS A 226 34.21 29.22 43.94
C LYS A 226 33.46 30.45 43.40
N ARG A 227 33.12 31.41 44.26
CA ARG A 227 32.38 32.63 43.88
C ARG A 227 33.23 33.87 44.17
N PRO A 228 34.29 34.12 43.38
CA PRO A 228 35.20 35.23 43.59
C PRO A 228 34.50 36.59 43.68
N MET A 229 33.45 36.84 42.89
CA MET A 229 32.71 38.11 43.00
C MET A 229 32.02 38.21 44.35
N LEU A 230 31.23 37.20 44.73
CA LEU A 230 30.59 37.17 46.05
C LEU A 230 31.60 37.33 47.20
N HIS A 231 32.77 36.70 47.08
CA HIS A 231 33.86 36.80 48.06
C HIS A 231 34.38 38.23 48.18
N GLN A 232 34.76 38.85 47.06
CA GLN A 232 35.27 40.22 47.02
C GLN A 232 34.28 41.22 47.62
N TYR A 233 32.99 41.14 47.26
CA TYR A 233 31.96 42.04 47.79
C TYR A 233 31.70 41.81 49.29
N TYR A 234 31.77 40.57 49.76
CA TYR A 234 31.67 40.27 51.20
C TYR A 234 32.90 40.77 51.98
N GLU A 235 34.11 40.56 51.49
CA GLU A 235 35.33 41.08 52.12
C GLU A 235 35.31 42.60 52.19
N PHE A 236 34.85 43.25 51.11
CA PHE A 236 34.63 44.69 51.12
C PHE A 236 33.68 45.10 52.23
N ALA A 237 32.50 44.48 52.32
CA ALA A 237 31.59 44.73 53.43
C ALA A 237 32.31 44.54 54.77
N GLN A 238 33.00 43.42 55.01
CA GLN A 238 33.68 43.20 56.29
C GLN A 238 34.73 44.28 56.61
N ASN A 239 35.51 44.73 55.62
CA ASN A 239 36.45 45.82 55.79
C ASN A 239 35.76 47.14 56.13
N GLN A 240 34.61 47.42 55.51
CA GLN A 240 33.81 48.60 55.83
C GLN A 240 33.25 48.58 57.24
N LYS A 241 32.74 47.43 57.70
CA LYS A 241 32.30 47.24 59.09
C LYS A 241 33.43 47.56 60.07
N ASN A 242 34.62 46.98 59.85
CA ASN A 242 35.77 47.15 60.73
C ASN A 242 36.27 48.61 60.75
N THR A 243 36.17 49.29 59.60
CA THR A 243 36.51 50.71 59.47
C THR A 243 35.51 51.59 60.24
N LEU A 244 34.21 51.35 60.08
CA LEU A 244 33.15 52.03 60.84
C LEU A 244 33.27 51.78 62.35
N GLU A 245 33.59 50.55 62.76
CA GLU A 245 33.82 50.20 64.17
C GLU A 245 34.97 51.02 64.76
N SER A 246 36.08 51.13 64.02
CA SER A 246 37.25 51.91 64.42
C SER A 246 36.93 53.40 64.54
N ILE A 247 36.13 53.94 63.61
CA ILE A 247 35.69 55.34 63.65
C ILE A 247 34.78 55.60 64.86
N CYS A 248 33.80 54.73 65.10
CA CYS A 248 32.86 54.88 66.22
C CYS A 248 33.53 54.70 67.60
N THR A 249 34.65 53.96 67.68
CA THR A 249 35.37 53.72 68.94
C THR A 249 36.42 54.78 69.29
N VAL A 250 36.95 55.51 68.30
CA VAL A 250 38.05 56.49 68.49
C VAL A 250 37.55 57.92 68.80
N GLN A 251 36.28 58.27 68.53
CA GLN A 251 35.79 59.65 68.64
C GLN A 251 34.53 59.78 69.52
N GLN A 252 34.69 60.20 70.78
CA GLN A 252 33.58 60.54 71.69
C GLN A 252 33.07 62.00 71.57
N ASP A 253 33.76 62.87 70.81
CA ASP A 253 33.48 64.33 70.79
C ASP A 253 32.58 64.80 69.61
N LEU A 254 31.90 63.89 68.91
CA LEU A 254 31.07 64.16 67.71
C LEU A 254 29.62 63.64 67.88
N GLU A 255 28.91 64.10 68.92
CA GLU A 255 27.62 63.53 69.37
C GLU A 255 26.54 63.36 68.29
N ASP A 256 26.44 64.28 67.32
CA ASP A 256 25.39 64.26 66.28
C ASP A 256 25.68 63.33 65.08
N LEU A 257 26.96 63.23 64.66
CA LEU A 257 27.35 62.49 63.45
C LEU A 257 27.76 61.05 63.77
N VAL A 258 28.30 60.82 64.98
CA VAL A 258 28.49 59.49 65.56
C VAL A 258 27.16 58.75 65.65
N GLY A 259 26.04 59.43 65.93
CA GLY A 259 24.71 58.80 65.95
C GLY A 259 24.31 58.18 64.60
N LEU A 260 24.54 58.89 63.49
CA LEU A 260 24.24 58.40 62.13
C LEU A 260 25.19 57.28 61.69
N LEU A 261 26.50 57.44 61.94
CA LEU A 261 27.50 56.41 61.63
C LEU A 261 27.35 55.15 62.50
N ASN A 262 26.97 55.32 63.77
CA ASN A 262 26.71 54.20 64.69
C ASN A 262 25.43 53.44 64.29
N GLY A 263 24.40 54.14 63.78
CA GLY A 263 23.23 53.50 63.17
C GLY A 263 23.60 52.60 61.97
N LEU A 264 24.45 53.11 61.06
CA LEU A 264 24.98 52.33 59.94
C LEU A 264 25.84 51.15 60.39
N TYR A 265 26.72 51.36 61.38
CA TYR A 265 27.55 50.29 61.95
C TYR A 265 26.72 49.17 62.57
N ILE A 266 25.65 49.50 63.32
CA ILE A 266 24.76 48.49 63.93
C ILE A 266 24.06 47.68 62.84
N GLN A 267 23.46 48.34 61.84
CA GLN A 267 22.82 47.68 60.70
C GLN A 267 23.80 46.75 59.96
N MET A 268 25.03 47.21 59.79
CA MET A 268 26.10 46.47 59.12
C MET A 268 26.56 45.26 59.91
N LYS A 269 26.72 45.41 61.22
CA LYS A 269 27.07 44.32 62.12
C LYS A 269 26.02 43.23 62.12
N GLU A 270 24.74 43.60 62.17
CA GLU A 270 23.61 42.66 62.10
C GLU A 270 23.56 41.91 60.76
N LYS A 271 23.72 42.63 59.64
CA LYS A 271 23.70 42.04 58.30
C LYS A 271 24.89 41.12 58.03
N ASN A 272 26.11 41.53 58.38
CA ASN A 272 27.30 40.68 58.25
C ASN A 272 27.18 39.41 59.11
N ALA A 273 26.65 39.52 60.34
CA ALA A 273 26.42 38.35 61.19
C ALA A 273 25.38 37.38 60.57
N ALA A 274 24.32 37.91 59.98
CA ALA A 274 23.32 37.10 59.28
C ALA A 274 23.91 36.39 58.04
N TRP A 275 24.78 37.07 57.28
CA TRP A 275 25.48 36.47 56.13
C TRP A 275 26.47 35.40 56.56
N GLU A 276 27.28 35.66 57.60
CA GLU A 276 28.21 34.66 58.16
C GLU A 276 27.48 33.41 58.67
N GLN A 277 26.32 33.58 59.31
CA GLN A 277 25.49 32.47 59.73
C GLN A 277 24.97 31.69 58.51
N GLY A 278 24.57 32.38 57.44
CA GLY A 278 24.20 31.78 56.15
C GLY A 278 25.33 30.99 55.50
N PHE A 279 26.57 31.49 55.55
CA PHE A 279 27.75 30.84 54.99
C PHE A 279 28.22 29.63 55.82
N LYS A 280 28.01 29.65 57.14
CA LYS A 280 28.43 28.60 58.09
C LYS A 280 27.38 27.49 58.26
N ASN A 281 26.10 27.77 58.06
CA ASN A 281 25.05 26.76 58.16
C ASN A 281 25.22 25.72 57.03
N GLY A 282 25.40 24.45 57.40
CA GLY A 282 25.35 23.33 56.48
C GLY A 282 23.90 23.05 56.11
N MET A 283 23.52 23.25 54.84
CA MET A 283 22.22 22.81 54.33
C MET A 283 22.37 21.42 53.74
N GLU A 284 21.49 20.49 54.10
CA GLU A 284 21.36 19.22 53.37
C GLU A 284 20.62 19.49 52.06
N LEU A 285 21.36 19.80 50.99
CA LEU A 285 20.81 20.09 49.66
C LEU A 285 19.90 18.96 49.14
N ASN A 286 20.18 17.72 49.54
CA ASN A 286 19.37 16.54 49.20
C ASN A 286 17.92 16.61 49.73
N LYS A 287 17.65 17.40 50.77
CA LYS A 287 16.30 17.63 51.31
C LYS A 287 15.52 18.74 50.59
N LYS A 288 16.18 19.50 49.71
CA LYS A 288 15.60 20.64 48.96
C LYS A 288 15.16 20.26 47.56
N ILE A 289 15.86 19.34 46.93
CA ILE A 289 15.44 18.73 45.67
C ILE A 289 14.29 17.76 45.91
N LEU A 290 13.52 17.47 44.86
CA LEU A 290 12.44 16.48 44.95
C LEU A 290 13.03 15.08 45.18
N ASN A 291 12.44 14.34 46.12
CA ASN A 291 12.68 12.91 46.21
C ASN A 291 12.08 12.21 44.97
N GLN A 292 12.39 10.92 44.81
CA GLN A 292 11.98 10.17 43.63
C GLN A 292 10.45 10.16 43.42
N ASP A 293 9.67 9.90 44.46
CA ASP A 293 8.21 9.81 44.37
C ASP A 293 7.57 11.16 44.03
N ASP A 294 8.03 12.23 44.69
CA ASP A 294 7.55 13.59 44.44
C ASP A 294 7.97 14.09 43.05
N PHE A 295 9.16 13.71 42.57
CA PHE A 295 9.62 14.01 41.21
C PHE A 295 8.76 13.29 40.18
N TYR A 296 8.50 12.00 40.37
CA TYR A 296 7.65 11.23 39.48
C TYR A 296 6.24 11.78 39.41
N LYS A 297 5.65 12.10 40.57
CA LYS A 297 4.34 12.73 40.63
C LYS A 297 4.33 14.09 39.93
N TYR A 298 5.36 14.91 40.14
CA TYR A 298 5.48 16.20 39.49
C TYR A 298 5.53 16.08 37.96
N ILE A 299 6.38 15.20 37.42
CA ILE A 299 6.47 15.03 35.96
C ILE A 299 5.19 14.43 35.38
N GLN A 300 4.54 13.51 36.08
CA GLN A 300 3.27 12.94 35.68
C GLN A 300 2.16 14.00 35.59
N GLU A 301 1.93 14.75 36.67
CA GLU A 301 0.84 15.72 36.76
C GLU A 301 1.11 17.01 35.98
N GLU A 302 2.32 17.56 36.08
CA GLU A 302 2.66 18.87 35.50
C GLU A 302 3.26 18.78 34.10
N GLY A 303 3.77 17.61 33.72
CA GLY A 303 4.32 17.30 32.40
C GLY A 303 3.37 16.45 31.58
N ILE A 304 3.27 15.16 31.86
CA ILE A 304 2.61 14.21 30.96
C ILE A 304 1.10 14.49 30.83
N GLU A 305 0.37 14.54 31.94
CA GLU A 305 -1.10 14.65 31.92
C GLU A 305 -1.60 15.97 31.32
N LYS A 306 -0.91 17.08 31.60
CA LYS A 306 -1.26 18.38 31.01
C LYS A 306 -1.09 18.39 29.50
N TYR A 307 0.00 17.84 29.00
CA TYR A 307 0.26 17.83 27.56
C TYR A 307 -0.63 16.83 26.83
N VAL A 308 -0.93 15.67 27.43
CA VAL A 308 -1.95 14.74 26.90
C VAL A 308 -3.31 15.44 26.78
N LYS A 309 -3.72 16.19 27.80
CA LYS A 309 -4.97 16.98 27.76
C LYS A 309 -4.95 18.05 26.66
N ASP A 310 -3.82 18.70 26.42
CA ASP A 310 -3.69 19.66 25.32
C ASP A 310 -3.83 18.96 23.96
N ILE A 311 -3.25 17.77 23.79
CA ILE A 311 -3.38 16.93 22.58
C ILE A 311 -4.82 16.46 22.37
N GLN A 312 -5.59 16.21 23.43
CA GLN A 312 -7.03 15.90 23.30
C GLN A 312 -7.81 17.03 22.60
N SER A 313 -7.33 18.28 22.64
CA SER A 313 -7.96 19.42 21.95
C SER A 313 -7.54 19.59 20.48
N ILE A 314 -6.62 18.76 19.96
CA ILE A 314 -6.17 18.85 18.57
C ILE A 314 -7.31 18.57 17.59
N THR A 315 -7.39 19.35 16.52
CA THR A 315 -8.34 19.15 15.42
C THR A 315 -7.77 18.16 14.40
N GLU A 316 -8.65 17.48 13.66
CA GLU A 316 -8.24 16.56 12.60
C GLU A 316 -7.40 17.24 11.52
N ASP A 317 -7.79 18.45 11.09
CA ASP A 317 -7.02 19.24 10.11
C ASP A 317 -5.56 19.48 10.55
N ARG A 318 -5.32 19.69 11.85
CA ARG A 318 -3.96 19.89 12.37
C ARG A 318 -3.15 18.60 12.36
N VAL A 319 -3.81 17.47 12.63
CA VAL A 319 -3.16 16.15 12.51
C VAL A 319 -2.80 15.90 11.05
N LEU A 320 -3.73 16.15 10.12
CA LEU A 320 -3.47 16.00 8.68
C LEU A 320 -2.37 16.93 8.17
N GLU A 321 -2.30 18.17 8.65
CA GLU A 321 -1.21 19.10 8.34
C GLU A 321 0.14 18.56 8.83
N HIS A 322 0.19 18.00 10.05
CA HIS A 322 1.40 17.42 10.62
C HIS A 322 1.85 16.14 9.90
N TRP A 323 0.90 15.36 9.37
CA TRP A 323 1.13 14.10 8.67
C TRP A 323 0.98 14.23 7.14
N HIS A 324 1.06 15.45 6.61
CA HIS A 324 0.73 15.76 5.22
C HIS A 324 1.58 14.96 4.22
N GLU A 325 2.91 14.92 4.41
CA GLU A 325 3.83 14.21 3.51
C GLU A 325 3.55 12.69 3.45
N PHE A 326 3.15 12.10 4.58
CA PHE A 326 2.75 10.70 4.64
C PHE A 326 1.49 10.47 3.81
N TYR A 327 0.44 11.27 4.05
CA TYR A 327 -0.83 11.11 3.33
C TYR A 327 -0.74 11.46 1.85
N GLU A 328 0.03 12.47 1.47
CA GLU A 328 0.30 12.80 0.07
C GLU A 328 0.98 11.62 -0.65
N GLY A 329 1.95 10.98 0.01
CA GLY A 329 2.59 9.76 -0.51
C GLY A 329 1.62 8.61 -0.69
N ILE A 330 0.71 8.39 0.27
CA ILE A 330 -0.33 7.34 0.19
C ILE A 330 -1.35 7.63 -0.91
N GLU A 331 -1.81 8.87 -1.06
CA GLU A 331 -2.74 9.22 -2.13
C GLU A 331 -2.08 9.11 -3.51
N THR A 332 -0.80 9.49 -3.62
CA THR A 332 0.00 9.25 -4.83
C THR A 332 0.12 7.75 -5.14
N PHE A 333 0.39 6.92 -4.13
CA PHE A 333 0.42 5.46 -4.27
C PHE A 333 -0.93 4.92 -4.76
N LYS A 334 -2.04 5.29 -4.13
CA LYS A 334 -3.39 4.85 -4.53
C LYS A 334 -3.74 5.28 -5.95
N SER A 335 -3.39 6.51 -6.33
CA SER A 335 -3.63 7.00 -7.69
C SER A 335 -2.86 6.19 -8.72
N LEU A 336 -1.58 5.89 -8.47
CA LEU A 336 -0.78 5.06 -9.38
C LEU A 336 -1.23 3.59 -9.38
N LEU A 337 -1.64 3.06 -8.23
CA LEU A 337 -2.23 1.72 -8.11
C LEU A 337 -3.49 1.59 -8.96
N ASN A 338 -4.35 2.61 -8.97
CA ASN A 338 -5.53 2.62 -9.82
C ASN A 338 -5.17 2.53 -11.32
N ILE A 339 -4.13 3.24 -11.76
CA ILE A 339 -3.69 3.18 -13.16
C ILE A 339 -3.17 1.77 -13.49
N VAL A 340 -2.36 1.18 -12.62
CA VAL A 340 -1.88 -0.20 -12.77
C VAL A 340 -3.03 -1.20 -12.88
N ILE A 341 -4.10 -1.02 -12.09
CA ILE A 341 -5.31 -1.85 -12.15
C ILE A 341 -6.06 -1.65 -13.48
N GLU A 342 -6.22 -0.40 -13.93
CA GLU A 342 -6.86 -0.10 -15.21
C GLU A 342 -6.11 -0.72 -16.40
N GLU A 343 -4.77 -0.69 -16.36
CA GLU A 343 -3.93 -1.36 -17.35
C GLU A 343 -4.10 -2.89 -17.30
N TYR A 344 -4.14 -3.48 -16.10
CA TYR A 344 -4.38 -4.90 -15.91
C TYR A 344 -5.75 -5.33 -16.48
N ASP A 345 -6.82 -4.60 -16.18
CA ASP A 345 -8.15 -4.86 -16.73
C ASP A 345 -8.19 -4.69 -18.26
N ALA A 346 -7.47 -3.72 -18.81
CA ALA A 346 -7.38 -3.49 -20.25
C ALA A 346 -6.63 -4.62 -20.97
N LEU A 347 -5.58 -5.15 -20.35
CA LEU A 347 -4.83 -6.31 -20.86
C LEU A 347 -5.71 -7.56 -20.85
N PHE A 348 -6.42 -7.82 -19.75
CA PHE A 348 -7.35 -8.94 -19.67
C PHE A 348 -8.46 -8.84 -20.73
N SER A 349 -9.04 -7.65 -20.90
CA SER A 349 -10.03 -7.38 -21.94
C SER A 349 -9.48 -7.63 -23.35
N THR A 350 -8.23 -7.26 -23.61
CA THR A 350 -7.55 -7.51 -24.89
C THR A 350 -7.32 -9.00 -25.11
N TRP A 351 -6.91 -9.73 -24.07
CA TRP A 351 -6.74 -11.18 -24.12
C TRP A 351 -8.06 -11.89 -24.45
N LEU A 352 -9.17 -11.54 -23.78
CA LEU A 352 -10.50 -12.07 -24.08
C LEU A 352 -10.91 -11.83 -25.54
N GLN A 353 -10.62 -10.65 -26.08
CA GLN A 353 -10.90 -10.35 -27.48
C GLN A 353 -10.09 -11.19 -28.45
N GLU A 354 -8.81 -11.46 -28.15
CA GLU A 354 -7.96 -12.29 -29.00
C GLU A 354 -8.42 -13.75 -28.95
N GLU A 355 -8.74 -14.29 -27.78
CA GLU A 355 -9.32 -15.62 -27.61
C GLU A 355 -10.61 -15.79 -28.44
N LYS A 356 -11.46 -14.75 -28.46
CA LYS A 356 -12.65 -14.73 -29.32
C LYS A 356 -12.30 -14.75 -30.80
N ARG A 357 -11.34 -13.94 -31.25
CA ARG A 357 -10.92 -13.91 -32.65
C ARG A 357 -10.36 -15.27 -33.08
N GLN A 358 -9.58 -15.93 -32.24
CA GLN A 358 -9.04 -17.25 -32.53
C GLN A 358 -10.16 -18.29 -32.67
N TRP A 359 -11.12 -18.31 -31.74
CA TRP A 359 -12.28 -19.19 -31.83
C TRP A 359 -13.10 -18.95 -33.11
N ILE A 360 -13.35 -17.69 -33.49
CA ILE A 360 -14.05 -17.37 -34.76
C ILE A 360 -13.26 -17.89 -35.96
N LYS A 361 -11.94 -17.67 -36.02
CA LYS A 361 -11.09 -18.17 -37.12
C LYS A 361 -11.12 -19.69 -37.25
N GLU A 362 -11.13 -20.40 -36.14
CA GLU A 362 -11.27 -21.87 -36.14
C GLU A 362 -12.61 -22.30 -36.74
N LYS A 363 -13.71 -21.62 -36.39
CA LYS A 363 -15.05 -21.90 -36.92
C LYS A 363 -15.22 -21.51 -38.38
N GLU A 364 -14.66 -20.39 -38.82
CA GLU A 364 -14.61 -20.02 -40.24
C GLU A 364 -13.83 -21.04 -41.09
N LYS A 365 -12.80 -21.67 -40.51
CA LYS A 365 -12.04 -22.73 -41.20
C LYS A 365 -12.89 -23.99 -41.36
N GLU A 366 -13.62 -24.38 -40.32
CA GLU A 366 -14.55 -25.50 -40.35
C GLU A 366 -15.71 -25.25 -41.34
N GLU A 367 -16.25 -24.02 -41.35
CA GLU A 367 -17.26 -23.55 -42.30
C GLU A 367 -16.81 -23.72 -43.76
N LYS A 368 -15.63 -23.19 -44.09
CA LYS A 368 -15.05 -23.30 -45.45
C LYS A 368 -14.83 -24.75 -45.88
N ALA A 369 -14.40 -25.61 -44.95
CA ALA A 369 -14.23 -27.04 -45.25
C ALA A 369 -15.57 -27.71 -45.58
N TYR A 370 -16.62 -27.37 -44.83
CA TYR A 370 -17.97 -27.87 -45.09
C TYR A 370 -18.53 -27.35 -46.43
N GLU A 371 -18.39 -26.06 -46.71
CA GLU A 371 -18.81 -25.46 -47.99
C GLU A 371 -18.08 -26.10 -49.19
N GLN A 372 -16.78 -26.37 -49.04
CA GLN A 372 -16.00 -27.02 -50.08
C GLN A 372 -16.52 -28.44 -50.36
N MET A 373 -16.82 -29.22 -49.33
CA MET A 373 -17.40 -30.56 -49.47
C MET A 373 -18.74 -30.50 -50.22
N VAL A 374 -19.66 -29.63 -49.78
CA VAL A 374 -20.98 -29.49 -50.43
C VAL A 374 -20.84 -29.04 -51.88
N ARG A 375 -19.93 -28.11 -52.16
CA ARG A 375 -19.67 -27.66 -53.53
C ARG A 375 -19.14 -28.78 -54.43
N GLN A 376 -18.23 -29.61 -53.93
CA GLN A 376 -17.73 -30.78 -54.66
C GLN A 376 -18.85 -31.78 -54.97
N ILE A 377 -19.74 -32.02 -54.01
CA ILE A 377 -20.92 -32.88 -54.19
C ILE A 377 -21.85 -32.33 -55.28
N ILE A 378 -22.24 -31.06 -55.17
CA ILE A 378 -23.11 -30.40 -56.17
C ILE A 378 -22.45 -30.41 -57.55
N THR A 379 -21.17 -30.09 -57.63
CA THR A 379 -20.44 -30.07 -58.90
C THR A 379 -20.38 -31.46 -59.52
N SER A 380 -20.19 -32.50 -58.72
CA SER A 380 -20.19 -33.89 -59.20
C SER A 380 -21.55 -34.28 -59.78
N PHE A 381 -22.65 -33.94 -59.09
CA PHE A 381 -24.00 -34.16 -59.62
C PHE A 381 -24.24 -33.41 -60.94
N GLN A 382 -23.86 -32.13 -61.02
CA GLN A 382 -24.02 -31.31 -62.22
C GLN A 382 -23.16 -31.79 -63.40
N GLU A 383 -21.93 -32.22 -63.14
CA GLU A 383 -21.06 -32.83 -64.16
C GLU A 383 -21.70 -34.07 -64.76
N PHE A 384 -22.29 -34.93 -63.92
CA PHE A 384 -22.99 -36.11 -64.38
C PHE A 384 -24.24 -35.76 -65.19
N GLN A 385 -25.07 -34.81 -64.73
CA GLN A 385 -26.22 -34.34 -65.50
C GLN A 385 -25.83 -33.84 -66.88
N ARG A 386 -24.73 -33.09 -67.00
CA ARG A 386 -24.23 -32.63 -68.31
C ARG A 386 -23.86 -33.80 -69.23
N LEU A 387 -23.15 -34.80 -68.70
CA LEU A 387 -22.81 -36.02 -69.44
C LEU A 387 -24.08 -36.75 -69.92
N TYR A 388 -25.11 -36.82 -69.07
CA TYR A 388 -26.40 -37.38 -69.46
C TYR A 388 -27.07 -36.58 -70.59
N GLN A 389 -27.12 -35.24 -70.52
CA GLN A 389 -27.75 -34.42 -71.56
C GLN A 389 -27.07 -34.62 -72.93
N GLU A 390 -25.74 -34.80 -72.97
CA GLU A 390 -24.99 -35.10 -74.20
C GLU A 390 -25.39 -36.45 -74.84
N GLN A 391 -25.88 -37.39 -74.04
CA GLN A 391 -26.23 -38.76 -74.46
C GLN A 391 -27.75 -39.01 -74.49
N LYS A 392 -28.55 -38.00 -74.12
CA LYS A 392 -29.99 -38.13 -73.83
C LYS A 392 -30.79 -38.69 -75.00
N GLU A 393 -30.57 -38.19 -76.21
CA GLU A 393 -31.30 -38.65 -77.40
C GLU A 393 -31.09 -40.15 -77.64
N GLU A 394 -29.89 -40.63 -77.37
CA GLU A 394 -29.51 -42.03 -77.58
C GLU A 394 -30.03 -42.94 -76.46
N LEU A 395 -29.95 -42.49 -75.21
CA LEU A 395 -30.42 -43.24 -74.04
C LEU A 395 -31.95 -43.35 -73.99
N VAL A 396 -32.67 -42.29 -74.39
CA VAL A 396 -34.14 -42.28 -74.41
C VAL A 396 -34.73 -43.11 -75.56
N ALA A 397 -33.92 -43.43 -76.58
CA ALA A 397 -34.31 -44.35 -77.66
C ALA A 397 -34.33 -45.84 -77.23
N THR A 398 -33.79 -46.15 -76.05
CA THR A 398 -33.76 -47.52 -75.51
C THR A 398 -35.07 -47.89 -74.80
N GLN A 399 -35.25 -49.18 -74.50
CA GLN A 399 -36.38 -49.66 -73.69
C GLN A 399 -36.34 -49.20 -72.21
N TYR A 400 -35.20 -48.64 -71.77
CA TYR A 400 -34.95 -48.21 -70.38
C TYR A 400 -35.08 -46.71 -70.16
N LYS A 401 -35.66 -45.97 -71.12
CA LYS A 401 -35.81 -44.50 -71.07
C LYS A 401 -36.34 -43.97 -69.72
N ASP A 402 -37.27 -44.68 -69.08
CA ASP A 402 -37.91 -44.23 -67.84
C ASP A 402 -36.92 -44.24 -66.67
N ILE A 403 -35.92 -45.14 -66.68
CA ILE A 403 -34.84 -45.18 -65.69
C ILE A 403 -33.94 -43.95 -65.85
N PHE A 404 -33.52 -43.64 -67.08
CA PHE A 404 -32.63 -42.51 -67.34
C PHE A 404 -33.28 -41.15 -67.04
N ILE A 405 -34.54 -40.96 -67.48
CA ILE A 405 -35.31 -39.75 -67.20
C ILE A 405 -35.54 -39.61 -65.69
N GLY A 406 -35.99 -40.67 -65.03
CA GLY A 406 -36.27 -40.62 -63.59
C GLY A 406 -35.03 -40.30 -62.74
N ILE A 407 -33.86 -40.81 -63.14
CA ILE A 407 -32.60 -40.50 -62.46
C ILE A 407 -32.17 -39.04 -62.69
N ASP A 408 -32.29 -38.51 -63.91
CA ASP A 408 -31.96 -37.11 -64.21
C ASP A 408 -32.84 -36.13 -63.41
N GLU A 409 -34.16 -36.38 -63.40
CA GLU A 409 -35.13 -35.62 -62.60
C GLU A 409 -34.80 -35.71 -61.10
N THR A 410 -34.44 -36.91 -60.62
CA THR A 410 -34.05 -37.08 -59.22
C THR A 410 -32.81 -36.25 -58.92
N LEU A 411 -31.76 -36.32 -59.74
CA LEU A 411 -30.54 -35.56 -59.52
C LEU A 411 -30.79 -34.05 -59.48
N GLU A 412 -31.67 -33.54 -60.34
CA GLU A 412 -32.09 -32.13 -60.33
C GLU A 412 -32.73 -31.77 -58.99
N ILE A 413 -33.65 -32.60 -58.50
CA ILE A 413 -34.28 -32.43 -57.18
C ILE A 413 -33.25 -32.48 -56.04
N LYS A 414 -32.27 -33.40 -56.10
CA LYS A 414 -31.21 -33.51 -55.07
C LYS A 414 -30.34 -32.26 -55.04
N ILE A 415 -29.91 -31.77 -56.21
CA ILE A 415 -29.10 -30.54 -56.29
C ILE A 415 -29.87 -29.36 -55.71
N GLN A 416 -31.13 -29.17 -56.12
CA GLN A 416 -31.95 -28.07 -55.64
C GLN A 416 -32.15 -28.16 -54.12
N SER A 417 -32.49 -29.35 -53.60
CA SER A 417 -32.65 -29.59 -52.16
C SER A 417 -31.37 -29.24 -51.38
N ILE A 418 -30.21 -29.74 -51.81
CA ILE A 418 -28.94 -29.46 -51.14
C ILE A 418 -28.60 -27.96 -51.17
N GLN A 419 -28.87 -27.27 -52.28
CA GLN A 419 -28.65 -25.83 -52.42
C GLN A 419 -29.53 -25.01 -51.47
N GLU A 420 -30.84 -25.28 -51.44
CA GLU A 420 -31.78 -24.59 -50.55
C GLU A 420 -31.40 -24.80 -49.06
N GLN A 421 -30.98 -26.02 -48.70
CA GLN A 421 -30.55 -26.31 -47.33
C GLN A 421 -29.20 -25.67 -46.99
N GLN A 422 -28.30 -25.49 -47.96
CA GLN A 422 -27.03 -24.79 -47.76
C GLN A 422 -27.25 -23.31 -47.39
N GLU A 423 -28.20 -22.64 -48.06
CA GLU A 423 -28.56 -21.25 -47.75
C GLU A 423 -29.11 -21.13 -46.32
N GLN A 424 -30.00 -22.04 -45.94
CA GLN A 424 -30.58 -22.07 -44.60
C GLN A 424 -29.52 -22.33 -43.52
N TRP A 425 -28.54 -23.19 -43.81
CA TRP A 425 -27.42 -23.44 -42.92
C TRP A 425 -26.54 -22.20 -42.72
N ALA A 426 -26.20 -21.50 -43.80
CA ALA A 426 -25.42 -20.25 -43.73
C ALA A 426 -26.12 -19.20 -42.84
N VAL A 427 -27.45 -19.08 -42.95
CA VAL A 427 -28.24 -18.20 -42.06
C VAL A 427 -28.17 -18.63 -40.60
N ASN A 428 -28.20 -19.93 -40.31
CA ASN A 428 -28.15 -20.45 -38.95
C ASN A 428 -26.77 -20.27 -38.31
N ILE A 429 -25.68 -20.48 -39.07
CA ILE A 429 -24.31 -20.27 -38.60
C ILE A 429 -24.05 -18.78 -38.32
N LYS A 430 -24.53 -17.88 -39.19
CA LYS A 430 -24.39 -16.44 -38.97
C LYS A 430 -24.98 -15.97 -37.63
N LYS A 431 -26.11 -16.53 -37.22
CA LYS A 431 -26.73 -16.25 -35.91
C LYS A 431 -25.87 -16.66 -34.72
N ILE A 432 -24.99 -17.65 -34.87
CA ILE A 432 -24.06 -18.07 -33.82
C ILE A 432 -22.96 -17.00 -33.65
N TYR A 433 -22.42 -16.50 -34.76
CA TYR A 433 -21.40 -15.43 -34.72
C TYR A 433 -21.94 -14.09 -34.19
N GLU A 434 -23.21 -13.79 -34.45
CA GLU A 434 -23.88 -12.55 -34.02
C GLU A 434 -24.21 -12.54 -32.52
N LYS A 435 -24.12 -13.68 -31.81
CA LYS A 435 -24.35 -13.69 -30.36
C LYS A 435 -23.22 -12.95 -29.64
N ASN A 436 -23.63 -11.96 -28.86
CA ASN A 436 -22.69 -11.18 -28.06
C ASN A 436 -22.10 -12.03 -26.94
N LEU A 437 -20.85 -11.73 -26.66
CA LEU A 437 -20.20 -12.19 -25.44
C LEU A 437 -20.78 -11.40 -24.26
N PRO A 438 -20.94 -12.01 -23.07
CA PRO A 438 -21.14 -11.24 -21.85
C PRO A 438 -19.98 -10.22 -21.72
N PRO A 439 -20.27 -8.93 -21.54
CA PRO A 439 -19.22 -7.95 -21.26
C PRO A 439 -18.52 -8.28 -19.94
N TYR A 440 -17.22 -7.98 -19.87
CA TYR A 440 -16.47 -7.95 -18.61
C TYR A 440 -16.92 -6.70 -17.84
N GLU A 441 -17.95 -6.85 -16.99
CA GLU A 441 -18.59 -5.75 -16.26
C GLU A 441 -17.96 -5.50 -14.89
N GLU A 442 -17.58 -6.55 -14.19
CA GLU A 442 -16.93 -6.44 -12.88
C GLU A 442 -15.42 -6.27 -13.07
N LYS A 443 -14.89 -5.17 -12.52
CA LYS A 443 -13.48 -4.80 -12.59
C LYS A 443 -12.80 -5.02 -11.26
N LEU A 444 -11.50 -5.26 -11.28
CA LEU A 444 -10.71 -5.32 -10.07
C LEU A 444 -10.81 -3.99 -9.31
N ASN A 445 -11.14 -4.07 -8.03
CA ASN A 445 -11.38 -2.89 -7.21
C ASN A 445 -10.08 -2.44 -6.50
N MET A 446 -9.67 -1.18 -6.75
CA MET A 446 -8.49 -0.58 -6.12
C MET A 446 -8.50 -0.68 -4.59
N LEU A 447 -9.63 -0.42 -3.95
CA LEU A 447 -9.77 -0.50 -2.49
C LEU A 447 -9.53 -1.92 -1.98
N THR A 448 -9.96 -2.94 -2.74
CA THR A 448 -9.75 -4.35 -2.37
C THR A 448 -8.26 -4.70 -2.42
N LEU A 449 -7.58 -4.33 -3.51
CA LEU A 449 -6.16 -4.60 -3.68
C LEU A 449 -5.31 -3.82 -2.66
N TYR A 450 -5.64 -2.55 -2.43
CA TYR A 450 -5.02 -1.71 -1.39
C TYR A 450 -5.18 -2.33 0.00
N ASN A 451 -6.39 -2.80 0.34
CA ASN A 451 -6.62 -3.45 1.63
C ASN A 451 -5.82 -4.74 1.78
N GLN A 452 -5.72 -5.57 0.74
CA GLN A 452 -4.86 -6.75 0.78
C GLN A 452 -3.39 -6.38 0.94
N TRP A 453 -2.94 -5.33 0.24
CA TRP A 453 -1.57 -4.81 0.33
C TRP A 453 -1.19 -4.43 1.75
N ILE A 454 -1.97 -3.59 2.44
CA ILE A 454 -1.65 -3.11 3.80
C ILE A 454 -1.74 -4.19 4.89
N GLN A 455 -2.31 -5.37 4.60
CA GLN A 455 -2.34 -6.48 5.56
C GLN A 455 -1.05 -7.30 5.55
N LEU A 456 -0.21 -7.18 4.53
CA LEU A 456 1.00 -7.97 4.37
C LEU A 456 2.17 -7.38 5.17
N GLU A 457 2.71 -8.15 6.12
CA GLU A 457 3.85 -7.72 6.95
C GLU A 457 5.11 -7.32 6.16
N GLU A 458 5.26 -7.91 4.97
CA GLU A 458 6.39 -7.72 4.06
C GLU A 458 6.39 -6.33 3.41
N VAL A 459 5.22 -5.67 3.29
CA VAL A 459 5.13 -4.35 2.61
C VAL A 459 5.75 -3.21 3.43
N TYR A 460 5.99 -3.45 4.72
CA TYR A 460 6.64 -2.50 5.64
C TYR A 460 8.16 -2.67 5.69
N THR A 461 8.76 -3.29 4.67
CA THR A 461 10.22 -3.47 4.55
C THR A 461 10.81 -2.47 3.55
N GLU A 462 12.09 -2.13 3.72
CA GLU A 462 12.77 -1.08 2.94
C GLU A 462 13.28 -1.57 1.56
N GLU A 463 13.08 -2.84 1.20
CA GLU A 463 13.59 -3.43 -0.04
C GLU A 463 12.58 -3.39 -1.19
N SER A 464 12.85 -2.52 -2.19
CA SER A 464 11.95 -2.27 -3.33
C SER A 464 11.68 -3.50 -4.22
N SER A 465 12.64 -4.43 -4.34
CA SER A 465 12.46 -5.66 -5.12
C SER A 465 11.39 -6.57 -4.54
N ASN A 466 11.23 -6.58 -3.21
CA ASN A 466 10.22 -7.39 -2.54
C ASN A 466 8.82 -6.81 -2.80
N LEU A 467 8.68 -5.49 -2.82
CA LEU A 467 7.40 -4.81 -3.05
C LEU A 467 6.80 -5.13 -4.43
N VAL A 468 7.62 -5.17 -5.49
CA VAL A 468 7.16 -5.58 -6.84
C VAL A 468 6.69 -7.03 -6.85
N SER A 469 7.41 -7.92 -6.18
CA SER A 469 7.01 -9.34 -6.10
C SER A 469 5.70 -9.53 -5.35
N ILE A 470 5.43 -8.70 -4.32
CA ILE A 470 4.17 -8.72 -3.57
C ILE A 470 3.00 -8.30 -4.47
N LEU A 471 3.16 -7.21 -5.24
CA LEU A 471 2.14 -6.77 -6.19
C LEU A 471 1.83 -7.87 -7.21
N ALA A 472 2.87 -8.49 -7.78
CA ALA A 472 2.72 -9.58 -8.74
C ALA A 472 1.92 -10.75 -8.14
N ARG A 473 2.27 -11.17 -6.91
CA ARG A 473 1.54 -12.21 -6.18
C ARG A 473 0.07 -11.87 -5.95
N LEU A 474 -0.25 -10.62 -5.62
CA LEU A 474 -1.63 -10.18 -5.41
C LEU A 474 -2.46 -10.22 -6.70
N LEU A 475 -1.88 -9.77 -7.81
CA LEU A 475 -2.54 -9.82 -9.13
C LEU A 475 -2.66 -11.26 -9.67
N GLU A 476 -1.65 -12.10 -9.48
CA GLU A 476 -1.72 -13.53 -9.78
C GLU A 476 -2.85 -14.22 -9.01
N ASN A 477 -3.04 -13.85 -7.74
CA ASN A 477 -4.12 -14.37 -6.92
C ASN A 477 -5.51 -13.95 -7.46
N ASP A 478 -5.66 -12.71 -7.95
CA ASP A 478 -6.90 -12.29 -8.63
C ASP A 478 -7.14 -13.09 -9.92
N TRP A 479 -6.10 -13.39 -10.69
CA TRP A 479 -6.20 -14.23 -11.88
C TRP A 479 -6.64 -15.66 -11.55
N ASP A 480 -6.17 -16.20 -10.44
CA ASP A 480 -6.44 -17.60 -10.06
C ASP A 480 -7.75 -17.78 -9.27
N MET A 481 -8.18 -16.78 -8.50
CA MET A 481 -9.33 -16.90 -7.57
C MET A 481 -10.19 -15.64 -7.44
N GLY A 482 -9.91 -14.57 -8.19
CA GLY A 482 -10.60 -13.29 -8.07
C GLY A 482 -11.53 -12.98 -9.25
N VAL A 483 -11.71 -11.68 -9.51
CA VAL A 483 -12.68 -11.18 -10.50
C VAL A 483 -12.30 -11.63 -11.91
N THR A 484 -11.01 -11.62 -12.21
CA THR A 484 -10.48 -12.07 -13.51
C THR A 484 -10.73 -13.56 -13.73
N LYS A 485 -10.63 -14.38 -12.67
CA LYS A 485 -10.94 -15.81 -12.73
C LYS A 485 -12.41 -16.05 -13.07
N ASP A 486 -13.31 -15.35 -12.38
CA ASP A 486 -14.76 -15.48 -12.59
C ASP A 486 -15.13 -15.09 -14.04
N ALA A 487 -14.53 -14.02 -14.55
CA ALA A 487 -14.72 -13.59 -15.94
C ALA A 487 -14.17 -14.61 -16.95
N GLN A 488 -13.03 -15.24 -16.66
CA GLN A 488 -12.50 -16.32 -17.49
C GLN A 488 -13.45 -17.53 -17.52
N GLU A 489 -14.01 -17.93 -16.38
CA GLU A 489 -14.96 -19.06 -16.32
C GLU A 489 -16.27 -18.77 -17.07
N GLN A 490 -16.76 -17.53 -17.00
CA GLN A 490 -17.90 -17.09 -17.81
C GLN A 490 -17.61 -17.15 -19.31
N TRP A 491 -16.40 -16.74 -19.73
CA TRP A 491 -15.93 -16.88 -21.10
C TRP A 491 -15.90 -18.35 -21.55
N GLU A 492 -15.30 -19.23 -20.74
CA GLU A 492 -15.20 -20.67 -21.05
C GLU A 492 -16.58 -21.31 -21.18
N SER A 493 -17.49 -21.04 -20.25
CA SER A 493 -18.87 -21.54 -20.31
C SER A 493 -19.63 -21.02 -21.54
N TRP A 494 -19.42 -19.75 -21.91
CA TRP A 494 -20.02 -19.19 -23.13
C TRP A 494 -19.51 -19.89 -24.39
N VAL A 495 -18.19 -20.12 -24.49
CA VAL A 495 -17.56 -20.83 -25.61
C VAL A 495 -18.13 -22.24 -25.73
N GLU A 496 -18.18 -23.01 -24.63
CA GLU A 496 -18.77 -24.35 -24.62
C GLU A 496 -20.22 -24.32 -25.11
N GLY A 497 -20.99 -23.32 -24.68
CA GLY A 497 -22.37 -23.11 -25.12
C GLY A 497 -22.49 -22.83 -26.63
N GLN A 498 -21.57 -22.06 -27.22
CA GLN A 498 -21.55 -21.80 -28.65
C GLN A 498 -21.07 -23.02 -29.45
N GLU A 499 -20.04 -23.72 -28.97
CA GLU A 499 -19.55 -24.96 -29.60
C GLU A 499 -20.63 -26.03 -29.65
N HIS A 500 -21.40 -26.20 -28.57
CA HIS A 500 -22.51 -27.13 -28.55
C HIS A 500 -23.60 -26.75 -29.57
N GLN A 501 -23.90 -25.46 -29.73
CA GLN A 501 -24.86 -24.98 -30.73
C GLN A 501 -24.34 -25.20 -32.16
N TRP A 502 -23.07 -24.90 -32.40
CA TRP A 502 -22.40 -25.16 -33.68
C TRP A 502 -22.50 -26.63 -34.07
N ASP A 503 -22.07 -27.52 -33.19
CA ASP A 503 -22.09 -28.97 -33.41
C ASP A 503 -23.50 -29.48 -33.69
N LYS A 504 -24.49 -28.96 -32.96
CA LYS A 504 -25.89 -29.33 -33.16
C LYS A 504 -26.39 -28.92 -34.54
N VAL A 505 -26.10 -27.68 -34.97
CA VAL A 505 -26.51 -27.18 -36.29
C VAL A 505 -25.81 -27.96 -37.40
N LEU A 506 -24.50 -28.15 -37.30
CA LEU A 506 -23.71 -28.91 -38.28
C LEU A 506 -24.16 -30.37 -38.38
N LYS A 507 -24.30 -31.08 -37.25
CA LYS A 507 -24.73 -32.49 -37.26
C LYS A 507 -26.14 -32.66 -37.80
N ASN A 508 -27.06 -31.75 -37.47
CA ASN A 508 -28.40 -31.76 -38.05
C ASN A 508 -28.35 -31.53 -39.57
N GLN A 509 -27.51 -30.60 -40.02
CA GLN A 509 -27.32 -30.31 -41.43
C GLN A 509 -26.79 -31.51 -42.19
N LEU A 510 -25.73 -32.12 -41.68
CA LEU A 510 -25.15 -33.34 -42.25
C LEU A 510 -26.18 -34.46 -42.29
N LYS A 511 -26.82 -34.77 -41.16
CA LYS A 511 -27.72 -35.93 -41.03
C LYS A 511 -29.00 -35.77 -41.86
N ASN A 512 -29.73 -34.68 -41.65
CA ASN A 512 -31.12 -34.55 -42.13
C ASN A 512 -31.20 -34.00 -43.55
N HIS A 513 -30.12 -33.37 -44.04
CA HIS A 513 -30.13 -32.72 -45.34
C HIS A 513 -29.08 -33.37 -46.24
N LEU A 514 -27.79 -33.25 -45.98
CA LEU A 514 -26.78 -33.72 -46.93
C LEU A 514 -26.76 -35.26 -47.09
N LEU A 515 -26.54 -35.98 -45.98
CA LEU A 515 -26.37 -37.43 -45.99
C LEU A 515 -27.66 -38.17 -46.31
N PHE A 516 -28.81 -37.60 -45.95
CA PHE A 516 -30.12 -38.12 -46.35
C PHE A 516 -30.29 -38.10 -47.88
N GLU A 517 -29.94 -36.99 -48.53
CA GLU A 517 -30.05 -36.87 -50.00
C GLU A 517 -29.09 -37.83 -50.72
N ILE A 518 -27.87 -38.03 -50.19
CA ILE A 518 -26.91 -39.00 -50.74
C ILE A 518 -27.40 -40.44 -50.51
N SER A 519 -27.88 -40.77 -49.31
CA SER A 519 -28.40 -42.10 -48.99
C SER A 519 -29.61 -42.48 -49.84
N THR A 520 -30.51 -41.54 -50.10
CA THR A 520 -31.68 -41.77 -50.97
C THR A 520 -31.29 -41.83 -52.44
N PHE A 521 -30.23 -41.13 -52.86
CA PHE A 521 -29.63 -41.32 -54.18
C PHE A 521 -29.04 -42.73 -54.33
N GLU A 522 -28.32 -43.26 -53.33
CA GLU A 522 -27.82 -44.63 -53.33
C GLU A 522 -28.94 -45.69 -53.44
N GLU A 523 -30.07 -45.49 -52.75
CA GLU A 523 -31.26 -46.33 -52.91
C GLU A 523 -31.76 -46.36 -54.36
N ILE A 524 -31.77 -45.21 -55.04
CA ILE A 524 -32.19 -45.11 -56.42
C ILE A 524 -31.19 -45.82 -57.35
N LEU A 525 -29.89 -45.70 -57.09
CA LEU A 525 -28.88 -46.49 -57.80
C LEU A 525 -29.12 -47.99 -57.61
N TYR A 526 -29.41 -48.40 -56.38
CA TYR A 526 -29.69 -49.80 -56.06
C TYR A 526 -30.90 -50.35 -56.83
N TYR A 527 -32.03 -49.64 -56.88
CA TYR A 527 -33.25 -50.15 -57.51
C TYR A 527 -33.31 -49.95 -59.02
N SER A 528 -32.68 -48.89 -59.54
CA SER A 528 -32.79 -48.48 -60.93
C SER A 528 -31.57 -48.90 -61.75
N ILE A 529 -30.34 -48.58 -61.31
CA ILE A 529 -29.13 -48.88 -62.07
C ILE A 529 -28.82 -50.37 -62.10
N SER A 530 -29.14 -51.12 -61.04
CA SER A 530 -28.94 -52.57 -61.00
C SER A 530 -29.66 -53.31 -62.14
N ARG A 531 -30.79 -52.78 -62.63
CA ARG A 531 -31.59 -53.37 -63.72
C ARG A 531 -30.93 -53.26 -65.10
N ILE A 532 -30.02 -52.31 -65.27
CA ILE A 532 -29.35 -52.02 -66.54
C ILE A 532 -27.85 -52.33 -66.49
N ARG A 533 -27.37 -52.89 -65.37
CA ARG A 533 -25.93 -53.10 -65.11
C ARG A 533 -25.31 -54.23 -65.95
N GLU A 534 -26.13 -55.18 -66.37
CA GLU A 534 -25.72 -56.34 -67.20
C GLU A 534 -26.06 -56.15 -68.68
N GLU A 535 -26.55 -54.97 -69.06
CA GLU A 535 -26.92 -54.68 -70.44
C GLU A 535 -25.69 -54.61 -71.35
N PRO A 536 -25.71 -55.26 -72.53
CA PRO A 536 -24.55 -55.31 -73.42
C PRO A 536 -24.38 -54.06 -74.29
N ASP A 537 -25.33 -53.11 -74.28
CA ASP A 537 -25.26 -51.88 -75.07
C ASP A 537 -24.16 -50.95 -74.53
N GLU A 538 -23.18 -50.62 -75.36
CA GLU A 538 -22.03 -49.77 -75.01
C GLU A 538 -22.43 -48.43 -74.39
N LYS A 539 -23.56 -47.84 -74.83
CA LYS A 539 -24.04 -46.55 -74.32
C LYS A 539 -24.55 -46.68 -72.89
N ILE A 540 -25.25 -47.77 -72.60
CA ILE A 540 -25.74 -48.09 -71.26
C ILE A 540 -24.57 -48.40 -70.33
N ILE A 541 -23.58 -49.18 -70.78
CA ILE A 541 -22.35 -49.46 -70.03
C ILE A 541 -21.62 -48.16 -69.66
N HIS A 542 -21.50 -47.23 -70.62
CA HIS A 542 -20.86 -45.95 -70.38
C HIS A 542 -21.63 -45.10 -69.35
N TYR A 543 -22.96 -45.06 -69.43
CA TYR A 543 -23.80 -44.38 -68.45
C TYR A 543 -23.66 -44.97 -67.03
N VAL A 544 -23.70 -46.31 -66.91
CA VAL A 544 -23.51 -47.02 -65.63
C VAL A 544 -22.13 -46.70 -65.04
N LYS A 545 -21.09 -46.69 -65.87
CA LYS A 545 -19.75 -46.31 -65.41
C LYS A 545 -19.70 -44.86 -64.92
N GLY A 546 -20.36 -43.94 -65.62
CA GLY A 546 -20.47 -42.54 -65.18
C GLY A 546 -21.15 -42.41 -63.81
N MET A 547 -22.11 -43.29 -63.52
CA MET A 547 -22.75 -43.34 -62.20
C MET A 547 -21.82 -43.85 -61.10
N ASP A 548 -21.08 -44.92 -61.37
CA ASP A 548 -20.08 -45.43 -60.43
C ASP A 548 -19.02 -44.36 -60.12
N ASP A 549 -18.56 -43.64 -61.15
CA ASP A 549 -17.61 -42.53 -61.02
C ASP A 549 -18.21 -41.36 -60.20
N LEU A 550 -19.49 -41.03 -60.39
CA LEU A 550 -20.19 -40.04 -59.57
C LEU A 550 -20.24 -40.48 -58.11
N THR A 551 -20.67 -41.71 -57.83
CA THR A 551 -20.76 -42.25 -56.46
C THR A 551 -19.40 -42.20 -55.76
N GLN A 552 -18.31 -42.54 -56.45
CA GLN A 552 -16.97 -42.44 -55.88
C GLN A 552 -16.58 -41.00 -55.55
N LYS A 553 -16.85 -40.03 -56.44
CA LYS A 553 -16.60 -38.60 -56.17
C LYS A 553 -17.35 -38.08 -54.95
N LEU A 554 -18.60 -38.55 -54.75
CA LEU A 554 -19.38 -38.20 -53.55
C LEU A 554 -18.70 -38.71 -52.28
N TYR A 555 -18.24 -39.98 -52.29
CA TYR A 555 -17.54 -40.55 -51.16
C TYR A 555 -16.20 -39.85 -50.87
N ASP A 556 -15.41 -39.56 -51.91
CA ASP A 556 -14.13 -38.86 -51.73
C ASP A 556 -14.33 -37.48 -51.09
N ALA A 557 -15.37 -36.74 -51.49
CA ALA A 557 -15.71 -35.44 -50.90
C ALA A 557 -16.09 -35.56 -49.41
N LEU A 558 -16.93 -36.54 -49.06
CA LEU A 558 -17.34 -36.80 -47.68
C LEU A 558 -16.16 -37.24 -46.80
N GLU A 559 -15.29 -38.11 -47.31
CA GLU A 559 -14.11 -38.60 -46.60
C GLU A 559 -13.10 -37.47 -46.36
N ALA A 560 -12.88 -36.60 -47.34
CA ALA A 560 -12.03 -35.43 -47.20
C ALA A 560 -12.49 -34.46 -46.09
N TYR A 561 -13.79 -34.41 -45.81
CA TYR A 561 -14.35 -33.65 -44.69
C TYR A 561 -14.28 -34.40 -43.33
N GLY A 562 -13.91 -35.68 -43.34
CA GLY A 562 -13.78 -36.51 -42.15
C GLY A 562 -15.02 -37.35 -41.81
N ILE A 563 -15.88 -37.61 -42.80
CA ILE A 563 -17.01 -38.55 -42.66
C ILE A 563 -16.52 -39.94 -43.03
N SER A 564 -16.81 -40.91 -42.17
CA SER A 564 -16.46 -42.32 -42.36
C SER A 564 -17.70 -43.15 -42.68
N PHE A 565 -17.51 -44.22 -43.45
CA PHE A 565 -18.60 -45.04 -43.97
C PHE A 565 -18.82 -46.30 -43.15
N ILE A 566 -20.08 -46.75 -43.11
CA ILE A 566 -20.52 -48.01 -42.52
C ILE A 566 -21.04 -48.85 -43.68
N ARG A 567 -20.23 -49.80 -44.14
CA ARG A 567 -20.54 -50.70 -45.26
C ARG A 567 -20.37 -52.14 -44.80
N PRO A 568 -21.39 -52.74 -44.20
CA PRO A 568 -21.29 -54.12 -43.75
C PRO A 568 -21.21 -55.08 -44.93
N GLU A 569 -20.28 -56.02 -44.84
CA GLU A 569 -20.14 -57.10 -45.81
C GLU A 569 -21.18 -58.21 -45.59
N PRO A 570 -21.51 -58.98 -46.64
CA PRO A 570 -22.29 -60.22 -46.47
C PRO A 570 -21.67 -61.12 -45.38
N TYR A 571 -22.51 -61.80 -44.61
CA TYR A 571 -22.15 -62.66 -43.47
C TYR A 571 -21.67 -61.94 -42.20
N GLU A 572 -21.54 -60.61 -42.19
CA GLU A 572 -21.35 -59.88 -40.93
C GLU A 572 -22.60 -59.96 -40.04
N LYS A 573 -22.41 -59.94 -38.71
CA LYS A 573 -23.53 -59.92 -37.76
C LYS A 573 -24.16 -58.54 -37.68
N PHE A 574 -25.49 -58.49 -37.68
CA PHE A 574 -26.25 -57.26 -37.54
C PHE A 574 -25.89 -56.48 -36.25
N ASN A 575 -25.60 -55.18 -36.41
CA ASN A 575 -25.32 -54.23 -35.33
C ASN A 575 -26.35 -53.09 -35.36
N GLY A 576 -27.39 -53.18 -34.52
CA GLY A 576 -28.45 -52.18 -34.44
C GLY A 576 -28.02 -50.78 -33.98
N LYS A 577 -26.76 -50.55 -33.59
CA LYS A 577 -26.23 -49.19 -33.38
C LYS A 577 -25.89 -48.49 -34.69
N GLU A 578 -25.45 -49.26 -35.68
CA GLU A 578 -24.86 -48.77 -36.93
C GLU A 578 -25.71 -49.09 -38.16
N GLN A 579 -26.64 -50.03 -38.01
CA GLN A 579 -27.40 -50.61 -39.12
C GLN A 579 -28.90 -50.60 -38.81
N GLU A 580 -29.70 -50.54 -39.87
CA GLU A 580 -31.16 -50.63 -39.86
C GLU A 580 -31.62 -51.71 -40.83
N VAL A 581 -32.47 -52.64 -40.36
CA VAL A 581 -32.96 -53.74 -41.19
C VAL A 581 -34.17 -53.26 -41.97
N LEU A 582 -34.02 -53.13 -43.29
CA LEU A 582 -35.13 -52.81 -44.19
C LEU A 582 -36.04 -54.02 -44.43
N LEU A 583 -35.43 -55.20 -44.55
CA LEU A 583 -36.13 -56.43 -44.86
C LEU A 583 -35.43 -57.63 -44.21
N ALA A 584 -36.22 -58.57 -43.69
CA ALA A 584 -35.73 -59.82 -43.16
C ALA A 584 -36.24 -60.99 -44.03
N GLU A 585 -35.33 -61.74 -44.63
CA GLU A 585 -35.66 -62.82 -45.57
C GLU A 585 -34.97 -64.14 -45.21
N GLU A 586 -35.51 -65.26 -45.67
CA GLU A 586 -34.86 -66.56 -45.58
C GLU A 586 -34.01 -66.76 -46.83
N GLN A 587 -32.68 -66.84 -46.67
CA GLN A 587 -31.74 -67.09 -47.77
C GLN A 587 -30.82 -68.27 -47.45
N GLU A 588 -30.71 -69.19 -48.40
CA GLU A 588 -29.87 -70.38 -48.27
C GLU A 588 -28.39 -69.98 -48.10
N GLY A 589 -27.75 -70.50 -47.05
CA GLY A 589 -26.35 -70.20 -46.72
C GLY A 589 -26.11 -69.09 -45.69
N PHE A 590 -27.14 -68.35 -45.26
CA PHE A 590 -27.03 -67.30 -44.24
C PHE A 590 -27.63 -67.74 -42.89
N GLN A 591 -27.00 -67.36 -41.77
CA GLN A 591 -27.54 -67.60 -40.43
C GLN A 591 -28.44 -66.45 -39.99
N LYS A 592 -29.37 -66.72 -39.06
CA LYS A 592 -30.17 -65.68 -38.44
C LYS A 592 -29.32 -64.51 -37.92
N GLY A 593 -29.67 -63.30 -38.34
CA GLY A 593 -28.98 -62.07 -37.99
C GLY A 593 -27.71 -61.79 -38.78
N ASP A 594 -27.36 -62.64 -39.77
CA ASP A 594 -26.33 -62.31 -40.75
C ASP A 594 -26.87 -61.27 -41.74
N ILE A 595 -25.98 -60.38 -42.14
CA ILE A 595 -26.24 -59.41 -43.19
C ILE A 595 -26.17 -60.15 -44.52
N ILE A 596 -27.27 -60.08 -45.27
CA ILE A 596 -27.35 -60.62 -46.62
C ILE A 596 -26.75 -59.62 -47.60
N LYS A 597 -27.14 -58.35 -47.48
CA LYS A 597 -26.71 -57.28 -48.39
C LYS A 597 -26.90 -55.90 -47.76
N CYS A 598 -25.99 -54.99 -48.08
CA CYS A 598 -26.15 -53.56 -47.82
C CYS A 598 -26.89 -52.89 -48.99
N ILE A 599 -27.95 -52.15 -48.70
CA ILE A 599 -28.73 -51.38 -49.68
C ILE A 599 -28.12 -50.00 -49.87
N ASN A 600 -27.83 -49.32 -48.75
CA ASN A 600 -27.20 -48.02 -48.75
C ASN A 600 -26.33 -47.81 -47.51
N THR A 601 -25.30 -47.00 -47.71
CA THR A 601 -24.18 -46.77 -46.81
C THR A 601 -24.63 -46.01 -45.56
N GLY A 602 -24.13 -46.42 -44.40
CA GLY A 602 -24.25 -45.62 -43.18
C GLY A 602 -23.09 -44.64 -43.03
N TYR A 603 -23.27 -43.60 -42.23
CA TYR A 603 -22.34 -42.48 -42.15
C TYR A 603 -22.04 -42.11 -40.70
N ARG A 604 -20.75 -41.92 -40.40
CA ARG A 604 -20.24 -41.55 -39.08
C ARG A 604 -19.37 -40.30 -39.16
N TYR A 605 -19.63 -39.34 -38.28
CA TYR A 605 -18.86 -38.10 -38.15
C TYR A 605 -18.40 -37.94 -36.70
N GLN A 606 -17.10 -37.67 -36.50
CA GLN A 606 -16.49 -37.53 -35.16
C GLN A 606 -16.83 -38.71 -34.21
N GLY A 607 -16.84 -39.94 -34.72
CA GLY A 607 -17.17 -41.14 -33.93
C GLY A 607 -18.66 -41.40 -33.71
N GLN A 608 -19.55 -40.45 -34.04
CA GLN A 608 -20.99 -40.58 -33.88
C GLN A 608 -21.66 -41.03 -35.19
N VAL A 609 -22.50 -42.06 -35.11
CA VAL A 609 -23.34 -42.49 -36.25
C VAL A 609 -24.39 -41.42 -36.50
N LEU A 610 -24.33 -40.78 -37.68
CA LEU A 610 -25.31 -39.77 -38.11
C LEU A 610 -26.48 -40.45 -38.82
N LEU A 611 -26.18 -41.37 -39.75
CA LEU A 611 -27.15 -42.15 -40.50
C LEU A 611 -26.72 -43.62 -40.49
N ARG A 612 -27.67 -44.54 -40.29
CA ARG A 612 -27.39 -45.98 -40.23
C ARG A 612 -27.33 -46.58 -41.63
N ALA A 613 -26.56 -47.65 -41.77
CA ALA A 613 -26.55 -48.43 -43.00
C ALA A 613 -27.83 -49.27 -43.09
N ASN A 614 -28.49 -49.21 -44.22
CA ASN A 614 -29.70 -49.98 -44.47
C ASN A 614 -29.31 -51.34 -45.04
N VAL A 615 -29.78 -52.42 -44.40
CA VAL A 615 -29.39 -53.79 -44.74
C VAL A 615 -30.59 -54.72 -44.90
N ILE A 616 -30.40 -55.77 -45.70
CA ILE A 616 -31.24 -56.96 -45.68
C ILE A 616 -30.56 -57.96 -44.75
N ALA A 617 -31.30 -58.53 -43.80
CA ALA A 617 -30.78 -59.50 -42.83
C ALA A 617 -31.49 -60.85 -42.93
N ALA A 618 -30.80 -61.92 -42.60
CA ALA A 618 -31.38 -63.26 -42.56
C ALA A 618 -32.29 -63.45 -41.33
N ARG A 619 -33.49 -63.98 -41.56
CA ARG A 619 -34.56 -64.21 -40.57
C ARG A 619 -34.30 -65.36 -39.59
#